data_AF-A0A3S1FFZ3-F1
#
_entry.id   AF-A0A3S1FFZ3-F1
#
_cell.length_a   1.000
_cell.length_b   1.000
_cell.length_c   1.000
_cell.angle_alpha   90.00
_cell.angle_beta   90.00
_cell.angle_gamma   90.00
#
_symmetry.space_group_name_H-M   'P 1'
#
loop_
_entity.id
_entity.type
_entity.pdbx_description
1 polymer ?
#
loop_
_entity_poly.entity_id
_entity_poly.type
_entity_poly.pdbx_seq_one_letter_code
_entity_poly.pdbx_strand_id
1 'polypeptide(L)'
;MPSREATDPDEAKALADIEAYGCHILHVLEEGDDPPFTYSVGIEHNFKAPELIVIGLKPEISQFIINEYCSRVRSGEVFQPGQRSSGFIEGFDCQFGTVHIEHYREHFGWDLWFYDGLDFRVLQLIYPTVDGIWPWQAEASNWFRAWQPLLDTAPSS
;
A
#
# COMPACT_ATOMS: atom_id res chain seq x y z
N MET A 1 13.05 -16.23 -1.85
CA MET A 1 11.96 -16.20 -2.85
C MET A 1 11.05 -17.40 -2.63
N PRO A 2 9.70 -17.25 -2.61
CA PRO A 2 8.84 -18.40 -2.91
C PRO A 2 9.32 -19.01 -4.23
N SER A 3 9.17 -20.31 -4.44
CA SER A 3 9.67 -21.03 -5.62
C SER A 3 8.89 -20.71 -6.92
N ARG A 4 8.61 -19.41 -7.14
CA ARG A 4 8.00 -18.84 -8.34
C ARG A 4 9.05 -18.82 -9.44
N GLU A 5 8.74 -19.48 -10.54
CA GLU A 5 9.47 -19.33 -11.79
C GLU A 5 8.70 -18.31 -12.64
N ALA A 6 9.39 -17.26 -13.09
CA ALA A 6 8.79 -16.29 -14.00
C ALA A 6 8.49 -16.95 -15.34
N THR A 7 7.26 -16.78 -15.81
CA THR A 7 6.75 -17.30 -17.08
C THR A 7 6.67 -16.22 -18.16
N ASP A 8 6.73 -14.95 -17.76
CA ASP A 8 6.75 -13.79 -18.67
C ASP A 8 7.71 -12.67 -18.18
N PRO A 9 7.95 -11.63 -19.00
CA PRO A 9 8.87 -10.54 -18.65
C PRO A 9 8.43 -9.68 -17.46
N ASP A 10 7.13 -9.54 -17.21
CA ASP A 10 6.61 -8.73 -16.10
C ASP A 10 6.83 -9.47 -14.78
N GLU A 11 6.58 -10.79 -14.75
CA GLU A 11 6.91 -11.65 -13.61
C GLU A 11 8.42 -11.64 -13.33
N ALA A 12 9.25 -11.72 -14.38
CA ALA A 12 10.70 -11.66 -14.24
C ALA A 12 11.17 -10.32 -13.66
N LYS A 13 10.55 -9.21 -14.09
CA LYS A 13 10.80 -7.87 -13.54
C LYS A 13 10.40 -7.79 -12.08
N ALA A 14 9.21 -8.27 -11.72
CA ALA A 14 8.72 -8.25 -10.34
C ALA A 14 9.68 -8.98 -9.40
N LEU A 15 10.11 -10.20 -9.77
CA LEU A 15 11.10 -10.95 -8.99
C LEU A 15 12.46 -10.23 -8.89
N ALA A 16 12.93 -9.63 -9.99
CA ALA A 16 14.17 -8.87 -10.00
C ALA A 16 14.11 -7.62 -9.12
N ASP A 17 13.00 -6.88 -9.14
CA ASP A 17 12.80 -5.69 -8.31
C ASP A 17 12.72 -6.05 -6.82
N ILE A 18 12.03 -7.16 -6.48
CA ILE A 18 11.96 -7.67 -5.10
C ILE A 18 13.35 -8.03 -4.57
N GLU A 19 14.19 -8.68 -5.38
CA GLU A 19 15.57 -9.03 -5.00
C GLU A 19 16.45 -7.78 -4.87
N ALA A 20 16.40 -6.88 -5.85
CA ALA A 20 17.32 -5.75 -5.95
C ALA A 20 16.96 -4.60 -5.00
N TYR A 21 15.67 -4.33 -4.83
CA TYR A 21 15.16 -3.14 -4.15
C TYR A 21 14.33 -3.46 -2.92
N GLY A 22 14.09 -4.75 -2.61
CA GLY A 22 13.34 -5.20 -1.46
C GLY A 22 11.83 -5.32 -1.69
N CYS A 23 11.30 -4.69 -2.74
CA CYS A 23 9.92 -4.85 -3.18
C CYS A 23 9.77 -4.45 -4.66
N HIS A 24 8.74 -5.00 -5.31
CA HIS A 24 8.21 -4.47 -6.56
C HIS A 24 7.05 -3.51 -6.24
N ILE A 25 6.88 -2.45 -7.04
CA ILE A 25 5.84 -1.43 -6.83
C ILE A 25 4.95 -1.38 -8.06
N LEU A 26 3.64 -1.48 -7.84
CA LEU A 26 2.63 -1.49 -8.89
C LEU A 26 1.73 -0.26 -8.76
N HIS A 27 1.46 0.37 -9.90
CA HIS A 27 0.57 1.52 -10.01
C HIS A 27 -0.70 1.12 -10.74
N VAL A 28 -1.84 1.30 -10.07
CA VAL A 28 -3.16 1.22 -10.68
C VAL A 28 -3.66 2.63 -10.91
N LEU A 29 -3.84 2.97 -12.18
CA LEU A 29 -4.28 4.30 -12.59
C LEU A 29 -5.77 4.48 -12.32
N GLU A 30 -6.18 5.73 -12.21
CA GLU A 30 -7.58 6.14 -12.08
C GLU A 30 -8.43 5.57 -13.22
N GLU A 31 -9.55 4.95 -12.87
CA GLU A 31 -10.55 4.45 -13.81
C GLU A 31 -11.93 5.02 -13.43
N GLY A 32 -12.47 5.92 -14.25
CA GLY A 32 -13.75 6.55 -13.96
C GLY A 32 -13.71 7.40 -12.69
N ASP A 33 -14.51 7.02 -11.69
CA ASP A 33 -14.57 7.69 -10.39
C ASP A 33 -13.69 7.01 -9.32
N ASP A 34 -12.99 5.92 -9.67
CA ASP A 34 -12.19 5.14 -8.73
C ASP A 34 -10.79 5.77 -8.54
N PRO A 35 -10.36 6.03 -7.29
CA PRO A 35 -9.09 6.69 -7.04
C PRO A 35 -7.91 5.80 -7.45
N PRO A 36 -6.81 6.39 -8.00
CA PRO A 36 -5.61 5.64 -8.29
C PRO A 36 -5.02 5.09 -6.99
N PHE A 37 -4.37 3.94 -7.07
CA PHE A 37 -3.65 3.38 -5.94
C PHE A 37 -2.31 2.78 -6.35
N THR A 38 -1.44 2.62 -5.38
CA THR A 38 -0.13 1.99 -5.57
C THR A 38 0.12 1.08 -4.39
N TYR A 39 0.68 -0.10 -4.66
CA TYR A 39 1.00 -1.06 -3.62
C TYR A 39 2.34 -1.75 -3.85
N SER A 40 2.91 -2.28 -2.77
CA SER A 40 4.13 -3.07 -2.78
C SER A 40 3.85 -4.56 -2.90
N VAL A 41 4.82 -5.28 -3.45
CA VAL A 41 4.90 -6.74 -3.42
C VAL A 41 6.30 -7.14 -2.94
N GLY A 42 6.38 -8.03 -1.96
CA GLY A 42 7.63 -8.64 -1.50
C GLY A 42 8.22 -8.06 -0.21
N ILE A 43 7.65 -6.99 0.37
CA ILE A 43 8.09 -6.46 1.66
C ILE A 43 7.92 -7.51 2.76
N GLU A 44 6.78 -8.21 2.79
CA GLU A 44 6.54 -9.24 3.79
C GLU A 44 7.47 -10.43 3.64
N HIS A 45 7.74 -10.82 2.40
CA HIS A 45 8.71 -11.86 2.11
C HIS A 45 10.10 -11.53 2.67
N ASN A 46 10.62 -10.34 2.34
CA ASN A 46 12.00 -9.93 2.63
C ASN A 46 12.21 -9.50 4.08
N PHE A 47 11.24 -8.81 4.69
CA PHE A 47 11.42 -8.12 5.96
C PHE A 47 10.43 -8.54 7.05
N LYS A 48 9.49 -9.46 6.77
CA LYS A 48 8.43 -9.88 7.72
C LYS A 48 7.57 -8.71 8.22
N ALA A 49 7.49 -7.65 7.44
CA ALA A 49 6.62 -6.49 7.65
C ALA A 49 5.46 -6.52 6.65
N PRO A 50 4.26 -6.01 6.98
CA PRO A 50 3.14 -5.98 6.02
C PRO A 50 3.52 -5.27 4.71
N GLU A 51 2.90 -5.67 3.61
CA GLU A 51 2.87 -4.86 2.38
C GLU A 51 2.19 -3.51 2.64
N LEU A 52 2.37 -2.55 1.75
CA LEU A 52 1.79 -1.22 1.87
C LEU A 52 0.94 -0.86 0.66
N ILE A 53 -0.25 -0.31 0.89
CA ILE A 53 -1.06 0.36 -0.13
C ILE A 53 -1.22 1.85 0.18
N VAL A 54 -1.17 2.66 -0.88
CA VAL A 54 -1.41 4.12 -0.86
C VAL A 54 -2.49 4.42 -1.90
N ILE A 55 -3.58 5.06 -1.50
CA ILE A 55 -4.74 5.36 -2.36
C ILE A 55 -4.91 6.86 -2.49
N GLY A 56 -5.24 7.35 -3.69
CA GLY A 56 -5.62 8.75 -3.93
C GLY A 56 -4.46 9.73 -4.08
N LEU A 57 -3.21 9.24 -4.17
CA LEU A 57 -2.03 10.06 -4.45
C LEU A 57 -1.47 9.77 -5.85
N LYS A 58 -0.75 10.76 -6.38
CA LYS A 58 -0.04 10.61 -7.65
C LYS A 58 1.00 9.48 -7.55
N PRO A 59 1.21 8.70 -8.64
CA PRO A 59 2.14 7.57 -8.64
C PRO A 59 3.53 7.89 -8.08
N GLU A 60 4.08 9.08 -8.37
CA GLU A 60 5.42 9.47 -7.92
C GLU A 60 5.50 9.65 -6.40
N ILE A 61 4.44 10.19 -5.80
CA ILE A 61 4.34 10.37 -4.34
C ILE A 61 4.15 9.02 -3.68
N SER A 62 3.23 8.20 -4.19
CA SER A 62 2.98 6.86 -3.65
C SER A 62 4.22 5.96 -3.75
N GLN A 63 4.96 6.04 -4.86
CA GLN A 63 6.24 5.34 -5.03
C GLN A 63 7.28 5.79 -4.00
N PHE A 64 7.41 7.10 -3.75
CA PHE A 64 8.30 7.61 -2.72
C PHE A 64 7.93 7.06 -1.35
N ILE A 65 6.64 7.11 -0.99
CA ILE A 65 6.12 6.63 0.29
C ILE A 65 6.45 5.14 0.50
N ILE A 66 6.20 4.30 -0.51
CA ILE A 66 6.44 2.85 -0.42
C ILE A 66 7.94 2.56 -0.32
N ASN A 67 8.78 3.26 -1.08
CA ASN A 67 10.24 3.12 -0.96
C ASN A 67 10.75 3.52 0.43
N GLU A 68 10.23 4.62 0.99
CA GLU A 68 10.57 5.07 2.33
C GLU A 68 10.13 4.04 3.38
N TYR A 69 8.92 3.49 3.24
CA TYR A 69 8.42 2.43 4.12
C TYR A 69 9.31 1.18 4.03
N CYS A 70 9.62 0.71 2.82
CA CYS A 70 10.51 -0.42 2.56
C CYS A 70 11.90 -0.21 3.18
N SER A 71 12.46 1.00 3.05
CA SER A 71 13.76 1.38 3.65
C SER A 71 13.73 1.33 5.19
N ARG A 72 12.65 1.86 5.80
CA ARG A 72 12.49 1.88 7.25
C ARG A 72 12.28 0.48 7.84
N VAL A 73 11.43 -0.35 7.24
CA VAL A 73 11.24 -1.73 7.69
C VAL A 73 12.49 -2.58 7.49
N ARG A 74 13.24 -2.37 6.40
CA ARG A 74 14.57 -2.98 6.21
C ARG A 74 15.55 -2.61 7.33
N SER A 75 15.44 -1.38 7.83
CA SER A 75 16.26 -0.88 8.94
C SER A 75 15.79 -1.34 10.32
N GLY A 76 14.71 -2.14 10.38
CA GLY A 76 14.18 -2.72 11.61
C GLY A 76 13.06 -1.91 12.27
N GLU A 77 12.57 -0.85 11.62
CA GLU A 77 11.38 -0.14 12.12
C GLU A 77 10.13 -1.00 11.94
N VAL A 78 9.23 -0.96 12.93
CA VAL A 78 7.97 -1.70 12.93
C VAL A 78 6.82 -0.73 12.94
N PHE A 79 5.91 -0.89 11.98
CA PHE A 79 4.69 -0.10 11.87
C PHE A 79 3.47 -0.93 12.27
N GLN A 80 2.58 -0.33 13.07
CA GLN A 80 1.37 -0.96 13.55
C GLN A 80 0.11 -0.19 13.15
N PRO A 81 -1.05 -0.86 13.00
CA PRO A 81 -2.32 -0.17 12.82
C PRO A 81 -2.59 0.85 13.92
N GLY A 82 -3.09 2.03 13.52
CA GLY A 82 -3.33 3.18 14.39
C GLY A 82 -2.09 4.02 14.70
N GLN A 83 -0.88 3.56 14.36
CA GLN A 83 0.35 4.32 14.58
C GLN A 83 0.43 5.51 13.63
N ARG A 84 0.75 6.68 14.17
CA ARG A 84 1.15 7.85 13.37
C ARG A 84 2.65 7.86 13.13
N SER A 85 3.06 8.27 11.94
CA SER A 85 4.46 8.39 11.56
C SER A 85 4.66 9.58 10.63
N SER A 86 5.72 10.35 10.89
CA SER A 86 6.14 11.48 10.08
C SER A 86 7.14 11.05 8.99
N GLY A 87 7.34 11.92 8.00
CA GLY A 87 8.41 11.78 7.01
C GLY A 87 8.06 10.87 5.82
N PHE A 88 6.79 10.47 5.68
CA PHE A 88 6.27 9.88 4.45
C PHE A 88 5.74 10.96 3.50
N ILE A 89 5.11 11.99 4.05
CA ILE A 89 4.64 13.19 3.35
C ILE A 89 5.25 14.40 4.05
N GLU A 90 5.85 15.31 3.29
CA GLU A 90 6.47 16.51 3.86
C GLU A 90 5.42 17.38 4.56
N GLY A 91 5.68 17.71 5.83
CA GLY A 91 4.80 18.56 6.64
C GLY A 91 3.57 17.88 7.22
N PHE A 92 3.35 16.59 6.95
CA PHE A 92 2.18 15.86 7.45
C PHE A 92 2.56 14.52 8.09
N ASP A 93 1.91 14.21 9.20
CA ASP A 93 1.89 12.85 9.73
C ASP A 93 0.96 11.98 8.88
N CYS A 94 1.33 10.73 8.71
CA CYS A 94 0.49 9.68 8.14
C CYS A 94 0.10 8.68 9.24
N GLN A 95 -0.98 7.93 9.04
CA GLN A 95 -1.41 6.87 9.96
C GLN A 95 -1.53 5.56 9.21
N PHE A 96 -1.10 4.45 9.82
CA PHE A 96 -1.28 3.13 9.24
C PHE A 96 -2.63 2.53 9.62
N GLY A 97 -3.41 2.10 8.64
CA GLY A 97 -4.66 1.36 8.81
C GLY A 97 -4.51 -0.12 8.47
N THR A 98 -5.38 -0.97 9.01
CA THR A 98 -5.50 -2.36 8.54
C THR A 98 -6.20 -2.41 7.19
N VAL A 99 -5.89 -3.42 6.39
CA VAL A 99 -6.68 -3.77 5.19
C VAL A 99 -7.46 -5.06 5.47
N HIS A 100 -8.76 -5.02 5.28
CA HIS A 100 -9.64 -6.16 5.43
C HIS A 100 -9.41 -7.16 4.29
N ILE A 101 -9.42 -8.46 4.62
CA ILE A 101 -9.05 -9.55 3.70
C ILE A 101 -9.92 -9.61 2.43
N GLU A 102 -11.15 -9.09 2.49
CA GLU A 102 -12.06 -9.05 1.34
C GLU A 102 -11.62 -8.09 0.23
N HIS A 103 -10.78 -7.10 0.55
CA HIS A 103 -10.18 -6.20 -0.45
C HIS A 103 -9.05 -6.85 -1.24
N TYR A 104 -8.54 -8.01 -0.80
CA TYR A 104 -7.30 -8.57 -1.34
C TYR A 104 -7.41 -8.93 -2.82
N ARG A 105 -8.56 -9.52 -3.20
CA ARG A 105 -8.81 -9.99 -4.57
C ARG A 105 -8.97 -8.88 -5.58
N GLU A 106 -9.47 -7.73 -5.13
CA GLU A 106 -9.71 -6.57 -5.97
C GLU A 106 -8.44 -5.74 -6.17
N HIS A 107 -7.59 -5.62 -5.14
CA HIS A 107 -6.47 -4.69 -5.15
C HIS A 107 -5.10 -5.34 -5.39
N PHE A 108 -4.88 -6.58 -4.94
CA PHE A 108 -3.53 -7.15 -4.77
C PHE A 108 -3.30 -8.38 -5.65
N GLY A 109 -3.66 -8.29 -6.94
CA GLY A 109 -3.51 -9.40 -7.89
C GLY A 109 -2.08 -9.96 -7.96
N TRP A 110 -1.08 -9.08 -7.90
CA TRP A 110 0.33 -9.47 -7.91
C TRP A 110 0.82 -10.07 -6.59
N ASP A 111 0.32 -9.64 -5.44
CA ASP A 111 0.63 -10.30 -4.16
C ASP A 111 -0.01 -11.69 -4.10
N LEU A 112 -1.25 -11.83 -4.57
CA LEU A 112 -1.91 -13.14 -4.66
C LEU A 112 -1.09 -14.10 -5.52
N TRP A 113 -0.63 -13.61 -6.67
CA TRP A 113 0.29 -14.35 -7.53
C TRP A 113 1.60 -14.64 -6.81
N PHE A 114 2.23 -13.68 -6.13
CA PHE A 114 3.56 -13.85 -5.53
C PHE A 114 3.55 -14.74 -4.28
N TYR A 115 2.54 -14.63 -3.43
CA TYR A 115 2.36 -15.37 -2.17
C TYR A 115 1.58 -16.68 -2.30
N ASP A 116 1.05 -17.01 -3.49
CA ASP A 116 0.23 -18.21 -3.72
C ASP A 116 -1.07 -18.27 -2.89
N GLY A 117 -1.69 -17.12 -2.66
CA GLY A 117 -2.90 -17.02 -1.86
C GLY A 117 -2.95 -15.76 -1.02
N LEU A 118 -3.72 -15.82 0.06
CA LEU A 118 -4.06 -14.68 0.91
C LEU A 118 -3.17 -14.55 2.16
N ASP A 119 -2.12 -15.37 2.27
CA ASP A 119 -1.26 -15.43 3.47
C ASP A 119 -0.18 -14.34 3.45
N PHE A 120 -0.62 -13.10 3.48
CA PHE A 120 0.19 -11.90 3.65
C PHE A 120 -0.65 -10.81 4.31
N ARG A 121 0.02 -9.85 4.94
CA ARG A 121 -0.58 -8.72 5.64
C ARG A 121 -0.38 -7.47 4.81
N VAL A 122 -1.34 -6.56 4.87
CA VAL A 122 -1.24 -5.25 4.25
C VAL A 122 -1.62 -4.17 5.24
N LEU A 123 -0.87 -3.07 5.21
CA LEU A 123 -1.22 -1.81 5.83
C LEU A 123 -1.63 -0.79 4.75
N GLN A 124 -2.63 0.02 5.04
CA GLN A 124 -2.92 1.22 4.28
C GLN A 124 -2.19 2.40 4.91
N LEU A 125 -1.44 3.17 4.12
CA LEU A 125 -0.95 4.47 4.58
C LEU A 125 -2.03 5.54 4.32
N ILE A 126 -2.53 6.12 5.40
CA ILE A 126 -3.61 7.09 5.40
C ILE A 126 -3.03 8.47 5.69
N TYR A 127 -3.45 9.48 4.95
CA TYR A 127 -2.94 10.85 5.06
C TYR A 127 -4.10 11.86 5.19
N PRO A 128 -3.87 13.00 5.89
CA PRO A 128 -4.86 14.06 5.98
C PRO A 128 -4.87 14.94 4.73
N THR A 129 -5.89 15.79 4.60
CA THR A 129 -5.88 16.91 3.65
C THR A 129 -4.78 17.92 4.02
N VAL A 130 -4.55 18.89 3.12
CA VAL A 130 -3.62 20.01 3.39
C VAL A 130 -3.99 20.87 4.60
N ASP A 131 -5.27 20.84 5.01
CA ASP A 131 -5.77 21.51 6.21
C ASP A 131 -5.67 20.62 7.47
N GLY A 132 -5.06 19.43 7.36
CA GLY A 132 -4.90 18.49 8.46
C GLY A 132 -6.15 17.66 8.77
N ILE A 133 -7.13 17.59 7.85
CA ILE A 133 -8.39 16.87 8.05
C ILE A 133 -8.22 15.41 7.63
N TRP A 134 -8.53 14.47 8.53
CA TRP A 134 -8.44 13.03 8.30
C TRP A 134 -9.73 12.46 7.70
N PRO A 135 -9.67 11.35 6.93
CA PRO A 135 -10.86 10.77 6.28
C PRO A 135 -12.02 10.43 7.24
N TRP A 136 -11.72 10.10 8.50
CA TRP A 136 -12.72 9.77 9.53
C TRP A 136 -13.27 11.00 10.29
N GLN A 137 -12.65 12.17 10.18
CA GLN A 137 -13.11 13.37 10.89
C GLN A 137 -14.41 13.92 10.30
N ALA A 138 -15.25 14.54 11.10
CA ALA A 138 -16.57 15.04 10.66
C ALA A 138 -16.46 16.09 9.54
N GLU A 139 -15.37 16.84 9.55
CA GLU A 139 -15.03 17.90 8.61
C GLU A 139 -14.59 17.38 7.23
N ALA A 140 -14.28 16.09 7.11
CA ALA A 140 -13.89 15.49 5.83
C ALA A 140 -15.05 15.50 4.84
N SER A 141 -14.82 16.10 3.67
CA SER A 141 -15.80 16.15 2.59
C SER A 141 -16.13 14.76 2.06
N ASN A 142 -17.33 14.58 1.51
CA ASN A 142 -17.74 13.32 0.89
C ASN A 142 -16.80 12.91 -0.24
N TRP A 143 -16.32 13.90 -1.02
CA TRP A 143 -15.33 13.66 -2.07
C TRP A 143 -14.05 13.08 -1.49
N PHE A 144 -13.48 13.65 -0.42
CA PHE A 144 -12.23 13.15 0.15
C PHE A 144 -12.38 11.75 0.77
N ARG A 145 -13.53 11.46 1.39
CA ARG A 145 -13.85 10.11 1.90
C ARG A 145 -13.95 9.08 0.78
N ALA A 146 -14.55 9.45 -0.35
CA ALA A 146 -14.63 8.58 -1.53
C ALA A 146 -13.27 8.44 -2.24
N TRP A 147 -12.46 9.50 -2.24
CA TRP A 147 -11.15 9.53 -2.89
C TRP A 147 -10.06 8.75 -2.12
N GLN A 148 -10.19 8.68 -0.79
CA GLN A 148 -9.31 7.89 0.06
C GLN A 148 -10.17 6.96 0.94
N PRO A 149 -10.77 5.91 0.35
CA PRO A 149 -11.57 4.96 1.10
C PRO A 149 -10.69 4.26 2.15
N LEU A 150 -11.24 4.04 3.33
CA LEU A 150 -10.59 3.23 4.36
C LEU A 150 -10.90 1.76 4.09
N LEU A 151 -9.87 0.95 3.98
CA LEU A 151 -10.00 -0.47 3.65
C LEU A 151 -10.11 -1.36 4.90
N ASP A 152 -10.39 -0.80 6.08
CA ASP A 152 -10.36 -1.50 7.37
C ASP A 152 -11.58 -2.39 7.64
N THR A 153 -12.65 -2.21 6.88
CA THR A 153 -13.85 -3.07 6.90
C THR A 153 -14.10 -3.72 5.54
N ALA A 154 -14.97 -4.74 5.50
CA ALA A 154 -15.48 -5.31 4.26
C ALA A 154 -16.01 -4.21 3.29
N PRO A 155 -15.88 -4.39 1.96
CA PRO A 155 -16.52 -3.52 0.98
C PRO A 155 -18.03 -3.42 1.25
N SER A 156 -18.59 -2.21 1.16
CA SER A 156 -20.04 -2.04 1.23
C SER A 156 -20.65 -2.56 -0.07
N SER A 157 -21.46 -3.63 0.03
CA SER A 157 -22.20 -4.22 -1.10
C SER A 157 -23.23 -3.28 -1.72
#